data_AF-A0A2V7TKM0-F1
#
_entry.id   AF-A0A2V7TKM0-F1
#
_cell.length_a   1.000
_cell.length_b   1.000
_cell.length_c   1.000
_cell.angle_alpha   90.00
_cell.angle_beta   90.00
_cell.angle_gamma   90.00
#
_symmetry.space_group_name_H-M   'P 1'
#
loop_
_entity.id
_entity.type
_entity.pdbx_description
1 polymer ?
#
loop_
_entity_poly.entity_id
_entity_poly.type
_entity_poly.pdbx_seq_one_letter_code
_entity_poly.pdbx_strand_id
1 'polypeptide(L)'
;VAAALAAGALWGTMYIPYRKAYLSGMNPLAFVTFFTVGELGMMLSLALGGSGGLSGLVTQLSAARDVLFWLMLGGFVWVLGDLFQQYAAKYVGISRGIPLSNTNQLWGLAWGLLVFGELRGHAAATYGQVIGGSLLMALGAVAIALASATGAEHIRWQEAAERERARYGIDPAYVRAALAGEGTGGPSRQRTWLDWTLVVGATAVFVAFGFIARVPNLALSWGWVVPLTLAMLVLLFGTGWLLWRTTRFN
;
A
#
# COMPACT_ATOMS: atom_id res chain seq x y z
N VAL A 1 -2.96 2.82 -24.80
CA VAL A 1 -3.82 1.61 -24.67
C VAL A 1 -3.00 0.35 -24.36
N ALA A 2 -2.04 -0.06 -25.19
CA ALA A 2 -1.23 -1.26 -24.95
C ALA A 2 -0.52 -1.28 -23.58
N ALA A 3 0.10 -0.17 -23.17
CA ALA A 3 0.71 -0.05 -21.84
C ALA A 3 -0.29 -0.20 -20.69
N ALA A 4 -1.51 0.32 -20.84
CA ALA A 4 -2.56 0.18 -19.83
C ALA A 4 -3.09 -1.26 -19.74
N LEU A 5 -3.21 -1.95 -20.88
CA LEU A 5 -3.57 -3.38 -20.92
C LEU A 5 -2.46 -4.25 -20.32
N ALA A 6 -1.20 -3.98 -20.66
CA ALA A 6 -0.05 -4.67 -20.10
C ALA A 6 0.04 -4.43 -18.59
N ALA A 7 -0.14 -3.20 -18.12
CA ALA A 7 -0.23 -2.89 -16.70
C ALA A 7 -1.39 -3.68 -16.06
N GLY A 8 -2.58 -3.67 -16.65
CA GLY A 8 -3.72 -4.45 -16.14
C GLY A 8 -3.42 -5.96 -16.01
N ALA A 9 -2.76 -6.55 -17.01
CA ALA A 9 -2.35 -7.95 -16.97
C ALA A 9 -1.28 -8.23 -15.90
N LEU A 10 -0.26 -7.37 -15.79
CA LEU A 10 0.81 -7.50 -14.80
C LEU A 10 0.27 -7.32 -13.37
N TRP A 11 -0.52 -6.29 -13.13
CA TRP A 11 -1.16 -6.04 -11.83
C TRP A 11 -2.11 -7.18 -11.46
N GLY A 12 -2.93 -7.68 -12.40
CA GLY A 12 -3.83 -8.80 -12.14
C GLY A 12 -3.09 -10.10 -11.78
N THR A 13 -2.01 -10.42 -12.50
CA THR A 13 -1.22 -11.63 -12.25
C THR A 13 -0.39 -11.53 -10.97
N MET A 14 0.01 -10.33 -10.54
CA MET A 14 0.70 -10.09 -9.26
C MET A 14 -0.10 -10.61 -8.06
N TYR A 15 -1.42 -10.64 -8.12
CA TYR A 15 -2.24 -11.13 -6.99
C TYR A 15 -2.29 -12.67 -6.86
N ILE A 16 -1.83 -13.42 -7.87
CA ILE A 16 -1.74 -14.89 -7.80
C ILE A 16 -0.76 -15.32 -6.70
N PRO A 17 0.50 -14.85 -6.66
CA PRO A 17 1.41 -15.17 -5.57
C PRO A 17 0.92 -14.62 -4.22
N TYR A 18 0.21 -13.48 -4.18
CA TYR A 18 -0.38 -12.94 -2.94
C TYR A 18 -1.34 -13.96 -2.33
N ARG A 19 -2.27 -14.48 -3.16
CA ARG A 19 -3.24 -15.49 -2.71
C ARG A 19 -2.53 -16.70 -2.13
N LYS A 20 -1.49 -17.16 -2.81
CA LYS A 20 -0.76 -18.36 -2.43
C LYS A 20 0.00 -18.16 -1.11
N ALA A 21 0.67 -17.03 -0.95
CA ALA A 21 1.37 -16.68 0.29
C ALA A 21 0.42 -16.56 1.48
N TYR A 22 -0.77 -15.98 1.29
CA TYR A 22 -1.74 -15.84 2.38
C TYR A 22 -2.43 -17.16 2.72
N LEU A 23 -2.71 -18.02 1.73
CA LEU A 23 -3.22 -19.37 1.98
C LEU A 23 -2.22 -20.25 2.76
N SER A 24 -0.92 -20.02 2.61
CA SER A 24 0.11 -20.70 3.40
C SER A 24 0.32 -20.10 4.80
N GLY A 25 -0.49 -19.10 5.20
CA GLY A 25 -0.41 -18.46 6.51
C GLY A 25 0.68 -17.41 6.64
N MET A 26 1.28 -16.94 5.54
CA MET A 26 2.33 -15.91 5.62
C MET A 26 1.80 -14.62 6.28
N ASN A 27 2.62 -14.02 7.15
CA ASN A 27 2.33 -12.72 7.74
C ASN A 27 2.49 -11.62 6.66
N PRO A 28 1.52 -10.68 6.50
CA PRO A 28 1.62 -9.56 5.57
C PRO A 28 2.91 -8.75 5.68
N LEU A 29 3.46 -8.57 6.88
CA LEU A 29 4.74 -7.88 7.12
C LEU A 29 5.92 -8.60 6.45
N ALA A 30 5.97 -9.93 6.55
CA ALA A 30 7.00 -10.72 5.89
C ALA A 30 6.84 -10.64 4.37
N PHE A 31 5.60 -10.70 3.87
CA PHE A 31 5.31 -10.57 2.45
C PHE A 31 5.78 -9.22 1.89
N VAL A 32 5.39 -8.11 2.54
CA VAL A 32 5.80 -6.75 2.15
C VAL A 32 7.33 -6.64 2.17
N THR A 33 8.01 -7.22 3.17
CA THR A 33 9.48 -7.16 3.22
C THR A 33 10.13 -7.77 1.98
N PHE A 34 9.69 -8.96 1.56
CA PHE A 34 10.21 -9.58 0.32
C PHE A 34 9.83 -8.79 -0.93
N PHE A 35 8.60 -8.27 -0.97
CA PHE A 35 8.12 -7.44 -2.06
C PHE A 35 8.97 -6.17 -2.23
N THR A 36 9.23 -5.45 -1.14
CA THR A 36 10.03 -4.22 -1.13
C THR A 36 11.49 -4.47 -1.56
N VAL A 37 12.09 -5.61 -1.22
CA VAL A 37 13.43 -5.97 -1.72
C VAL A 37 13.43 -6.12 -3.24
N GLY A 38 12.41 -6.79 -3.80
CA GLY A 38 12.24 -6.93 -5.25
C GLY A 38 11.99 -5.60 -5.94
N GLU A 39 11.12 -4.76 -5.36
CA GLU A 39 10.84 -3.41 -5.84
C GLU A 39 12.09 -2.53 -5.84
N LEU A 40 12.86 -2.54 -4.75
CA LEU A 40 14.12 -1.80 -4.65
C LEU A 40 15.11 -2.24 -5.74
N GLY A 41 15.27 -3.55 -5.95
CA GLY A 41 16.14 -4.08 -6.99
C GLY A 41 15.72 -3.65 -8.40
N MET A 42 14.42 -3.72 -8.70
CA MET A 42 13.88 -3.30 -9.99
C MET A 42 14.03 -1.78 -10.20
N MET A 43 13.63 -0.98 -9.22
CA MET A 43 13.70 0.49 -9.30
C MET A 43 15.15 0.97 -9.39
N LEU A 44 16.09 0.33 -8.66
CA LEU A 44 17.51 0.64 -8.77
C LEU A 44 18.06 0.29 -10.16
N SER A 45 17.67 -0.87 -10.72
CA SER A 45 18.09 -1.30 -12.06
C SER A 45 17.60 -0.32 -13.12
N LEU A 46 16.33 0.10 -13.04
CA LEU A 46 15.75 1.11 -13.92
C LEU A 46 16.45 2.47 -13.76
N ALA A 47 16.70 2.89 -12.52
CA ALA A 47 17.37 4.16 -12.23
C ALA A 47 18.79 4.18 -12.78
N LEU A 48 19.57 3.11 -12.59
CA LEU A 48 20.92 2.98 -13.13
C LEU A 48 20.92 2.96 -14.66
N GLY A 49 20.00 2.21 -15.28
CA GLY A 49 19.87 2.16 -16.73
C GLY A 49 19.48 3.51 -17.34
N GLY A 50 18.49 4.19 -16.75
CA GLY A 50 17.98 5.48 -17.23
C GLY A 50 18.91 6.67 -16.98
N SER A 51 19.76 6.60 -15.95
CA SER A 51 20.72 7.67 -15.62
C SER A 51 22.09 7.50 -16.29
N GLY A 52 22.32 6.41 -17.03
CA GLY A 52 23.62 6.13 -17.65
C GLY A 52 24.68 5.60 -16.67
N GLY A 53 24.24 4.99 -15.56
CA GLY A 53 25.10 4.40 -14.53
C GLY A 53 25.13 5.18 -13.22
N LEU A 54 26.00 4.74 -12.30
CA LEU A 54 26.02 5.24 -10.91
C LEU A 54 26.36 6.74 -10.81
N SER A 55 27.27 7.24 -11.65
CA SER A 55 27.65 8.66 -11.65
C SER A 55 26.49 9.57 -12.05
N GLY A 56 25.72 9.17 -13.06
CA GLY A 56 24.53 9.88 -13.49
C GLY A 56 23.46 9.88 -12.41
N LEU A 57 23.23 8.75 -11.76
CA LEU A 57 22.28 8.64 -10.64
C LEU A 57 22.67 9.57 -9.47
N VAL A 58 23.94 9.56 -9.05
CA VAL A 58 24.43 10.42 -7.96
C VAL A 58 24.28 11.90 -8.34
N THR A 59 24.52 12.26 -9.60
CA THR A 59 24.34 13.63 -10.08
C THR A 59 22.87 14.06 -9.99
N GLN A 60 21.95 13.20 -10.44
CA GLN A 60 20.51 13.46 -10.36
C GLN A 60 20.01 13.57 -8.91
N LEU A 61 20.46 12.67 -8.03
CA LEU A 61 20.12 12.71 -6.60
C LEU A 61 20.64 13.98 -5.93
N SER A 62 21.87 14.40 -6.27
CA SER A 62 22.47 15.63 -5.75
C SER A 62 21.72 16.86 -6.21
N ALA A 63 21.25 16.88 -7.47
CA ALA A 63 20.42 17.95 -8.00
C ALA A 63 19.03 17.99 -7.35
N ALA A 64 18.47 16.84 -6.98
CA ALA A 64 17.16 16.71 -6.34
C ALA A 64 17.18 16.78 -4.81
N ARG A 65 18.34 17.04 -4.18
CA ARG A 65 18.52 16.98 -2.71
C ARG A 65 17.50 17.77 -1.91
N ASP A 66 17.06 18.90 -2.45
CA ASP A 66 16.10 19.81 -1.80
C ASP A 66 14.70 19.19 -1.69
N VAL A 67 14.37 18.19 -2.53
CA VAL A 67 13.06 17.51 -2.57
C VAL A 67 13.10 16.05 -2.11
N LEU A 68 14.29 15.46 -1.90
CA LEU A 68 14.44 14.05 -1.51
C LEU A 68 13.66 13.71 -0.24
N PHE A 69 13.62 14.62 0.75
CA PHE A 69 12.83 14.43 1.96
C PHE A 69 11.34 14.22 1.65
N TRP A 70 10.76 15.06 0.79
CA TRP A 70 9.34 15.00 0.44
C TRP A 70 9.01 13.73 -0.36
N LEU A 71 9.90 13.34 -1.28
CA LEU A 71 9.76 12.09 -2.04
C LEU A 71 9.81 10.88 -1.11
N MET A 72 10.74 10.88 -0.16
CA MET A 72 10.88 9.81 0.81
C MET A 72 9.70 9.76 1.80
N LEU A 73 9.18 10.91 2.23
CA LEU A 73 7.96 11.00 3.03
C LEU A 73 6.76 10.43 2.28
N GLY A 74 6.61 10.76 0.99
CA GLY A 74 5.60 10.17 0.12
C GLY A 74 5.73 8.64 0.03
N GLY A 75 6.95 8.13 -0.16
CA GLY A 75 7.25 6.70 -0.14
C GLY A 75 6.93 6.03 1.20
N PHE A 76 7.20 6.70 2.33
CA PHE A 76 6.87 6.19 3.66
C PHE A 76 5.35 6.05 3.85
N VAL A 77 4.58 7.08 3.47
CA VAL A 77 3.11 7.04 3.52
C VAL A 77 2.57 5.96 2.57
N TRP A 78 3.19 5.78 1.41
CA TRP A 78 2.85 4.70 0.48
C TRP A 78 3.04 3.32 1.10
N VAL A 79 4.18 3.05 1.76
CA VAL A 79 4.44 1.77 2.44
C VAL A 79 3.42 1.50 3.55
N LEU A 80 3.00 2.54 4.29
CA LEU A 80 1.90 2.39 5.25
C LEU A 80 0.61 1.97 4.55
N GLY A 81 0.23 2.66 3.48
CA GLY A 81 -0.95 2.32 2.69
C GLY A 81 -0.91 0.90 2.10
N ASP A 82 0.25 0.50 1.56
CA ASP A 82 0.46 -0.85 1.03
C ASP A 82 0.31 -1.90 2.13
N LEU A 83 0.86 -1.65 3.33
CA LEU A 83 0.68 -2.55 4.46
C LEU A 83 -0.82 -2.77 4.77
N PHE A 84 -1.61 -1.69 4.89
CA PHE A 84 -3.05 -1.81 5.10
C PHE A 84 -3.76 -2.55 3.95
N GLN A 85 -3.35 -2.32 2.71
CA GLN A 85 -3.87 -3.04 1.54
C GLN A 85 -3.57 -4.55 1.64
N GLN A 86 -2.40 -4.94 2.13
CA GLN A 86 -2.01 -6.33 2.29
C GLN A 86 -2.79 -7.02 3.42
N TYR A 87 -3.01 -6.31 4.53
CA TYR A 87 -3.94 -6.77 5.57
C TYR A 87 -5.36 -6.93 5.02
N ALA A 88 -5.86 -5.97 4.24
CA ALA A 88 -7.17 -6.09 3.61
C ALA A 88 -7.23 -7.29 2.64
N ALA A 89 -6.20 -7.50 1.82
CA ALA A 89 -6.12 -8.63 0.89
C ALA A 89 -6.10 -9.98 1.62
N LYS A 90 -5.42 -10.07 2.77
CA LYS A 90 -5.36 -11.29 3.60
C LYS A 90 -6.69 -11.58 4.30
N TYR A 91 -7.29 -10.59 4.98
CA TYR A 91 -8.45 -10.81 5.86
C TYR A 91 -9.81 -10.60 5.19
N VAL A 92 -9.91 -9.66 4.24
CA VAL A 92 -11.15 -9.42 3.47
C VAL A 92 -11.16 -10.24 2.17
N GLY A 93 -9.99 -10.73 1.76
CA GLY A 93 -9.80 -11.48 0.52
C GLY A 93 -9.49 -10.57 -0.67
N ILE A 94 -8.71 -11.08 -1.61
CA ILE A 94 -8.20 -10.33 -2.77
C ILE A 94 -9.34 -9.75 -3.62
N SER A 95 -10.41 -10.51 -3.85
CA SER A 95 -11.54 -10.10 -4.70
C SER A 95 -12.33 -8.91 -4.17
N ARG A 96 -12.25 -8.63 -2.87
CA ARG A 96 -12.93 -7.50 -2.22
C ARG A 96 -11.94 -6.43 -1.78
N GLY A 97 -10.87 -6.82 -1.11
CA GLY A 97 -9.86 -5.92 -0.56
C GLY A 97 -9.18 -5.07 -1.62
N ILE A 98 -8.79 -5.66 -2.76
CA ILE A 98 -8.09 -4.93 -3.82
C ILE A 98 -9.00 -3.95 -4.56
N PRO A 99 -10.22 -4.32 -5.01
CA PRO A 99 -11.11 -3.32 -5.60
C PRO A 99 -11.50 -2.20 -4.64
N LEU A 100 -11.65 -2.50 -3.34
CA LEU A 100 -11.91 -1.48 -2.33
C LEU A 100 -10.72 -0.55 -2.12
N SER A 101 -9.46 -1.04 -2.18
CA SER A 101 -8.28 -0.17 -2.09
C SER A 101 -8.19 0.81 -3.26
N ASN A 102 -8.78 0.48 -4.40
CA ASN A 102 -8.86 1.38 -5.55
C ASN A 102 -9.71 2.65 -5.29
N THR A 103 -10.51 2.67 -4.21
CA THR A 103 -11.15 3.92 -3.73
C THR A 103 -10.14 4.99 -3.29
N ASN A 104 -8.86 4.64 -3.11
CA ASN A 104 -7.77 5.61 -2.98
C ASN A 104 -7.77 6.65 -4.12
N GLN A 105 -8.22 6.28 -5.33
CA GLN A 105 -8.37 7.22 -6.43
C GLN A 105 -9.36 8.36 -6.12
N LEU A 106 -10.40 8.12 -5.31
CA LEU A 106 -11.31 9.19 -4.87
C LEU A 106 -10.58 10.24 -4.04
N TRP A 107 -9.65 9.81 -3.18
CA TRP A 107 -8.80 10.73 -2.42
C TRP A 107 -7.86 11.50 -3.34
N GLY A 108 -7.19 10.83 -4.28
CA GLY A 108 -6.36 11.51 -5.28
C GLY A 108 -7.13 12.56 -6.08
N LEU A 109 -8.34 12.24 -6.54
CA LEU A 109 -9.22 13.16 -7.25
C LEU A 109 -9.68 14.33 -6.36
N ALA A 110 -9.97 14.08 -5.08
CA ALA A 110 -10.32 15.15 -4.14
C ALA A 110 -9.14 16.11 -3.95
N TRP A 111 -7.91 15.62 -3.82
CA TRP A 111 -6.71 16.45 -3.76
C TRP A 111 -6.49 17.24 -5.08
N GLY A 112 -6.57 16.58 -6.24
CA GLY A 112 -6.49 17.22 -7.56
C GLY A 112 -7.49 18.36 -7.73
N LEU A 113 -8.75 18.11 -7.38
CA LEU A 113 -9.84 19.05 -7.55
C LEU A 113 -9.80 20.21 -6.54
N LEU A 114 -9.61 19.91 -5.25
CA LEU A 114 -9.82 20.86 -4.15
C LEU A 114 -8.53 21.56 -3.73
N VAL A 115 -7.41 20.83 -3.68
CA VAL A 115 -6.13 21.36 -3.19
C VAL A 115 -5.33 22.00 -4.32
N PHE A 116 -5.15 21.27 -5.42
CA PHE A 116 -4.39 21.74 -6.58
C PHE A 116 -5.24 22.58 -7.54
N GLY A 117 -6.56 22.39 -7.53
CA GLY A 117 -7.47 23.15 -8.39
C GLY A 117 -7.29 22.82 -9.87
N GLU A 118 -6.92 21.59 -10.21
CA GLU A 118 -6.54 21.18 -11.57
C GLU A 118 -7.64 21.39 -12.62
N LEU A 119 -8.91 21.39 -12.20
CA LEU A 119 -10.04 21.63 -13.11
C LEU A 119 -10.41 23.11 -13.26
N ARG A 120 -9.76 24.04 -12.54
CA ARG A 120 -10.10 25.48 -12.63
C ARG A 120 -9.96 25.96 -14.07
N GLY A 121 -11.00 26.63 -14.57
CA GLY A 121 -11.06 27.13 -15.95
C GLY A 121 -11.49 26.11 -17.02
N HIS A 122 -11.74 24.85 -16.64
CA HIS A 122 -12.28 23.85 -17.57
C HIS A 122 -13.81 23.98 -17.72
N ALA A 123 -14.34 23.40 -18.81
CA ALA A 123 -15.77 23.39 -19.09
C ALA A 123 -16.56 22.59 -18.05
N ALA A 124 -17.82 22.99 -17.79
CA ALA A 124 -18.72 22.29 -16.87
C ALA A 124 -18.91 20.79 -17.22
N ALA A 125 -18.79 20.43 -18.50
CA ALA A 125 -18.81 19.04 -18.95
C ALA A 125 -17.67 18.21 -18.35
N THR A 126 -16.46 18.76 -18.25
CA THR A 126 -15.29 18.08 -17.64
C THR A 126 -15.50 17.86 -16.15
N TYR A 127 -16.06 18.85 -15.44
CA TYR A 127 -16.48 18.67 -14.05
C TYR A 127 -17.50 17.54 -13.91
N GLY A 128 -18.51 17.50 -14.79
CA GLY A 128 -19.51 16.44 -14.83
C GLY A 128 -18.90 15.05 -15.04
N GLN A 129 -17.88 14.92 -15.91
CA GLN A 129 -17.18 13.65 -16.14
C GLN A 129 -16.41 13.18 -14.90
N VAL A 130 -15.67 14.07 -14.24
CA VAL A 130 -14.88 13.73 -13.05
C VAL A 130 -15.78 13.38 -11.87
N ILE A 131 -16.83 14.18 -11.63
CA ILE A 131 -17.79 13.92 -10.55
C ILE A 131 -18.59 12.65 -10.84
N GLY A 132 -19.09 12.49 -12.06
CA GLY A 132 -19.85 11.30 -12.48
C GLY A 132 -19.03 10.02 -12.38
N GLY A 133 -17.78 10.03 -12.84
CA GLY A 133 -16.85 8.91 -12.69
C GLY A 133 -16.55 8.57 -11.23
N SER A 134 -16.36 9.59 -10.38
CA SER A 134 -16.15 9.41 -8.94
C SER A 134 -17.35 8.77 -8.24
N LEU A 135 -18.57 9.24 -8.56
CA LEU A 135 -19.81 8.67 -8.02
C LEU A 135 -20.00 7.22 -8.47
N LEU A 136 -19.75 6.91 -9.75
CA LEU A 136 -19.81 5.55 -10.27
C LEU A 136 -18.83 4.62 -9.54
N MET A 137 -17.60 5.10 -9.31
CA MET A 137 -16.59 4.34 -8.55
C MET A 137 -17.00 4.13 -7.09
N ALA A 138 -17.58 5.14 -6.44
CA ALA A 138 -18.10 5.01 -5.08
C ALA A 138 -19.25 3.98 -5.00
N LEU A 139 -20.18 4.00 -5.96
CA LEU A 139 -21.25 3.00 -6.06
C LEU A 139 -20.71 1.59 -6.26
N GLY A 140 -19.70 1.43 -7.13
CA GLY A 140 -19.02 0.16 -7.32
C GLY A 140 -18.36 -0.36 -6.04
N ALA A 141 -17.69 0.52 -5.29
CA ALA A 141 -17.09 0.17 -4.00
C ALA A 141 -18.15 -0.26 -2.98
N VAL A 142 -19.28 0.45 -2.88
CA VAL A 142 -20.41 0.08 -2.01
C VAL A 142 -20.96 -1.29 -2.41
N ALA A 143 -21.17 -1.55 -3.70
CA ALA A 143 -21.65 -2.84 -4.19
C ALA A 143 -20.70 -4.00 -3.77
N ILE A 144 -19.38 -3.80 -3.89
CA ILE A 144 -18.38 -4.78 -3.46
C ILE A 144 -18.35 -4.95 -1.94
N ALA A 145 -18.48 -3.85 -1.19
CA ALA A 145 -18.52 -3.90 0.28
C ALA A 145 -19.72 -4.70 0.79
N LEU A 146 -20.87 -4.58 0.13
CA LEU A 146 -22.12 -5.26 0.48
C LEU A 146 -22.20 -6.71 -0.03
N ALA A 147 -21.35 -7.11 -0.97
CA ALA A 147 -21.36 -8.47 -1.55
C ALA A 147 -20.85 -9.52 -0.55
N SER A 148 -21.73 -10.16 0.23
CA SER A 148 -21.35 -11.14 1.26
C SER A 148 -20.68 -12.39 0.67
N ALA A 149 -19.64 -12.87 1.35
CA ALA A 149 -19.05 -14.18 1.04
C ALA A 149 -20.04 -15.27 1.50
N THR A 150 -20.42 -16.16 0.57
CA THR A 150 -21.32 -17.26 0.89
C THR A 150 -20.60 -18.34 1.70
N GLY A 151 -21.33 -19.13 2.50
CA GLY A 151 -20.72 -20.23 3.26
C GLY A 151 -19.94 -21.23 2.38
N ALA A 152 -20.41 -21.46 1.15
CA ALA A 152 -19.72 -22.28 0.16
C ALA A 152 -18.35 -21.70 -0.26
N GLU A 153 -18.22 -20.38 -0.33
CA GLU A 153 -16.93 -19.72 -0.61
C GLU A 153 -15.93 -19.93 0.53
N HIS A 154 -16.40 -19.83 1.78
CA HIS A 154 -15.56 -20.08 2.95
C HIS A 154 -15.03 -21.52 2.98
N ILE A 155 -15.89 -22.50 2.68
CA ILE A 155 -15.49 -23.92 2.59
C ILE A 155 -14.43 -24.13 1.49
N ARG A 156 -14.67 -23.62 0.28
CA ARG A 156 -13.71 -23.75 -0.83
C ARG A 156 -12.37 -23.07 -0.53
N TRP A 157 -12.38 -21.99 0.24
CA TRP A 157 -11.16 -21.33 0.68
C TRP A 157 -10.41 -22.17 1.71
N GLN A 158 -11.09 -22.79 2.68
CA GLN A 158 -10.45 -23.71 3.63
C GLN A 158 -9.86 -24.95 2.94
N GLU A 159 -10.57 -25.54 1.99
CA GLU A 159 -10.04 -26.64 1.18
C GLU A 159 -8.79 -26.22 0.40
N ALA A 160 -8.75 -24.99 -0.12
CA ALA A 160 -7.59 -24.46 -0.82
C ALA A 160 -6.39 -24.25 0.13
N ALA A 161 -6.63 -23.73 1.32
CA ALA A 161 -5.60 -23.59 2.35
C ALA A 161 -5.03 -24.95 2.76
N GLU A 162 -5.90 -25.95 2.95
CA GLU A 162 -5.49 -27.32 3.29
C GLU A 162 -4.65 -27.96 2.17
N ARG A 163 -5.01 -27.75 0.91
CA ARG A 163 -4.21 -28.22 -0.24
C ARG A 163 -2.81 -27.60 -0.25
N GLU A 164 -2.69 -26.29 -0.07
CA GLU A 164 -1.38 -25.63 -0.05
C GLU A 164 -0.58 -26.02 1.19
N ARG A 165 -1.22 -26.16 2.35
CA ARG A 165 -0.60 -26.70 3.56
C ARG A 165 0.02 -28.07 3.30
N ALA A 166 -0.75 -29.00 2.74
CA ALA A 166 -0.29 -30.35 2.43
C ALA A 166 0.85 -30.32 1.39
N ARG A 167 0.75 -29.46 0.37
CA ARG A 167 1.78 -29.31 -0.67
C ARG A 167 3.12 -28.86 -0.10
N TYR A 168 3.11 -27.96 0.88
CA TYR A 168 4.32 -27.36 1.44
C TYR A 168 4.74 -27.97 2.78
N GLY A 169 4.01 -28.97 3.30
CA GLY A 169 4.32 -29.60 4.58
C GLY A 169 4.23 -28.66 5.78
N ILE A 170 3.32 -27.68 5.73
CA ILE A 170 3.21 -26.64 6.77
C ILE A 170 2.40 -27.17 7.96
N ASP A 171 2.79 -26.78 9.18
CA ASP A 171 2.07 -27.15 10.40
C ASP A 171 0.59 -26.67 10.36
N PRO A 172 -0.38 -27.58 10.54
CA PRO A 172 -1.81 -27.23 10.62
C PRO A 172 -2.16 -26.22 11.72
N ALA A 173 -1.41 -26.18 12.83
CA ALA A 173 -1.63 -25.22 13.91
C ALA A 173 -1.17 -23.82 13.49
N TYR A 174 -0.04 -23.72 12.77
CA TYR A 174 0.48 -22.48 12.23
C TYR A 174 -0.50 -21.84 11.24
N VAL A 175 -0.97 -22.60 10.25
CA VAL A 175 -1.90 -22.07 9.23
C VAL A 175 -3.21 -21.62 9.87
N ARG A 176 -3.79 -22.41 10.80
CA ARG A 176 -5.02 -22.01 11.50
C ARG A 176 -4.84 -20.72 12.31
N ALA A 177 -3.78 -20.61 13.11
CA ALA A 177 -3.50 -19.40 13.88
C ALA A 177 -3.32 -18.18 12.96
N ALA A 178 -2.52 -18.33 11.91
CA ALA A 178 -2.23 -17.24 10.98
C ALA A 178 -3.47 -16.77 10.18
N LEU A 179 -4.41 -17.67 9.88
CA LEU A 179 -5.67 -17.36 9.21
C LEU A 179 -6.70 -16.75 10.16
N ALA A 180 -6.70 -17.17 11.43
CA ALA A 180 -7.53 -16.56 12.48
C ALA A 180 -7.03 -15.16 12.90
N GLY A 181 -5.81 -14.77 12.47
CA GLY A 181 -5.15 -13.56 12.95
C GLY A 181 -4.66 -13.68 14.40
N GLU A 182 -4.55 -14.91 14.89
CA GLU A 182 -3.97 -15.22 16.18
C GLU A 182 -2.45 -15.29 16.05
N GLY A 183 -1.74 -14.85 17.09
CA GLY A 183 -0.29 -14.97 17.13
C GLY A 183 0.14 -16.41 16.98
N THR A 184 0.87 -16.72 15.93
CA THR A 184 1.56 -18.01 15.80
C THR A 184 2.54 -18.06 16.98
N GLY A 185 2.31 -18.94 17.95
CA GLY A 185 2.97 -19.00 19.27
C GLY A 185 4.49 -19.23 19.28
N GLY A 186 5.22 -18.75 18.28
CA GLY A 186 6.66 -18.65 18.28
C GLY A 186 7.16 -17.64 19.32
N PRO A 187 8.39 -17.83 19.83
CA PRO A 187 8.97 -16.96 20.84
C PRO A 187 8.95 -15.51 20.35
N SER A 188 8.52 -14.58 21.22
CA SER A 188 8.64 -13.15 20.97
C SER A 188 10.11 -12.81 20.75
N ARG A 189 10.51 -12.66 19.49
CA ARG A 189 11.89 -12.30 19.16
C ARG A 189 12.15 -10.92 19.75
N GLN A 190 12.98 -10.88 20.79
CA GLN A 190 13.42 -9.63 21.37
C GLN A 190 14.18 -8.84 20.30
N ARG A 191 13.92 -7.53 20.23
CA ARG A 191 14.61 -6.65 19.29
C ARG A 191 16.10 -6.73 19.55
N THR A 192 16.83 -7.07 18.51
CA THR A 192 18.29 -7.17 18.52
C THR A 192 18.91 -5.78 18.40
N TRP A 193 20.20 -5.67 18.71
CA TRP A 193 20.94 -4.43 18.47
C TRP A 193 20.92 -4.02 16.99
N LEU A 194 20.96 -5.00 16.07
CA LEU A 194 20.83 -4.75 14.64
C LEU A 194 19.51 -4.06 14.29
N ASP A 195 18.39 -4.49 14.88
CA ASP A 195 17.08 -3.86 14.67
C ASP A 195 17.10 -2.39 15.10
N TRP A 196 17.74 -2.08 16.23
CA TRP A 196 17.90 -0.70 16.69
C TRP A 196 18.83 0.12 15.80
N THR A 197 19.93 -0.46 15.32
CA THR A 197 20.82 0.25 14.37
C THR A 197 20.13 0.56 13.05
N LEU A 198 19.28 -0.34 12.54
CA LEU A 198 18.49 -0.10 11.33
C LEU A 198 17.47 1.02 11.54
N VAL A 199 16.75 1.00 12.66
CA VAL A 199 15.76 2.04 12.99
C VAL A 199 16.43 3.41 13.15
N VAL A 200 17.53 3.47 13.91
CA VAL A 200 18.28 4.71 14.12
C VAL A 200 18.88 5.21 12.81
N GLY A 201 19.47 4.32 12.00
CA GLY A 201 20.06 4.66 10.71
C GLY A 201 19.02 5.22 9.73
N ALA A 202 17.88 4.53 9.58
CA ALA A 202 16.78 5.01 8.73
C ALA A 202 16.25 6.37 9.22
N THR A 203 16.09 6.53 10.53
CA THR A 203 15.63 7.80 11.13
C THR A 203 16.63 8.92 10.91
N ALA A 204 17.93 8.64 11.06
CA ALA A 204 18.99 9.61 10.81
C ALA A 204 19.00 10.10 9.36
N VAL A 205 18.75 9.20 8.39
CA VAL A 205 18.61 9.57 6.97
C VAL A 205 17.42 10.50 6.75
N PHE A 206 16.26 10.19 7.35
CA PHE A 206 15.08 11.06 7.32
C PHE A 206 15.35 12.44 7.90
N VAL A 207 15.98 12.49 9.07
CA VAL A 207 16.32 13.74 9.76
C VAL A 207 17.33 14.55 8.95
N ALA A 208 18.36 13.91 8.40
CA ALA A 208 19.38 14.57 7.58
C ALA A 208 18.78 15.22 6.33
N PHE A 209 17.94 14.49 5.58
CA PHE A 209 17.25 15.08 4.44
C PHE A 209 16.23 16.14 4.86
N GLY A 210 15.58 15.99 6.02
CA GLY A 210 14.67 16.99 6.58
C GLY A 210 15.35 18.33 6.84
N PHE A 211 16.62 18.34 7.29
CA PHE A 211 17.40 19.58 7.46
C PHE A 211 17.81 20.25 6.13
N ILE A 212 17.94 19.47 5.06
CA ILE A 212 18.30 19.98 3.72
C ILE A 212 17.06 20.40 2.93
N ALA A 213 15.90 19.81 3.24
CA ALA A 213 14.67 19.94 2.49
C ALA A 213 14.24 21.40 2.36
N ARG A 214 13.81 21.76 1.15
CA ARG A 214 13.12 23.02 0.90
C ARG A 214 11.67 22.72 0.59
N VAL A 215 10.77 23.52 1.15
CA VAL A 215 9.34 23.41 0.82
C VAL A 215 9.18 23.79 -0.66
N PRO A 216 8.69 22.89 -1.52
CA PRO A 216 8.43 23.23 -2.91
C PRO A 216 7.37 24.33 -2.97
N ASN A 217 7.58 25.32 -3.83
CA ASN A 217 6.60 26.37 -4.03
C ASN A 217 5.42 25.81 -4.81
N LEU A 218 4.38 25.37 -4.08
CA LEU A 218 3.15 24.83 -4.63
C LEU A 218 2.00 25.79 -4.34
N ALA A 219 1.23 26.12 -5.36
CA ALA A 219 -0.01 26.87 -5.21
C ALA A 219 -1.09 25.96 -4.62
N LEU A 220 -1.13 25.86 -3.29
CA LEU A 220 -2.06 24.99 -2.56
C LEU A 220 -3.24 25.78 -2.00
N SER A 221 -4.45 25.24 -2.15
CA SER A 221 -5.59 25.70 -1.37
C SER A 221 -5.51 25.16 0.06
N TRP A 222 -4.85 25.90 0.95
CA TRP A 222 -4.68 25.51 2.36
C TRP A 222 -6.00 25.22 3.10
N GLY A 223 -7.10 25.86 2.68
CA GLY A 223 -8.43 25.59 3.20
C GLY A 223 -8.89 24.14 3.02
N TRP A 224 -8.42 23.44 1.98
CA TRP A 224 -8.74 22.03 1.72
C TRP A 224 -7.64 21.07 2.18
N VAL A 225 -6.38 21.53 2.22
CA VAL A 225 -5.25 20.72 2.71
C VAL A 225 -5.49 20.23 4.12
N VAL A 226 -5.85 21.14 5.03
CA VAL A 226 -6.06 20.82 6.46
C VAL A 226 -7.16 19.78 6.67
N PRO A 227 -8.42 19.98 6.20
CA PRO A 227 -9.49 19.02 6.44
C PRO A 227 -9.24 17.67 5.77
N LEU A 228 -8.70 17.63 4.55
CA LEU A 228 -8.40 16.36 3.89
C LEU A 228 -7.31 15.58 4.62
N THR A 229 -6.24 16.26 5.05
CA THR A 229 -5.17 15.63 5.82
C THR A 229 -5.70 15.11 7.16
N LEU A 230 -6.51 15.88 7.87
CA LEU A 230 -7.12 15.45 9.13
C LEU A 230 -8.03 14.23 8.93
N ALA A 231 -8.86 14.23 7.89
CA ALA A 231 -9.72 13.09 7.58
C ALA A 231 -8.90 11.81 7.30
N MET A 232 -7.82 11.94 6.52
CA MET A 232 -6.91 10.82 6.24
C MET A 232 -6.21 10.31 7.52
N LEU A 233 -5.74 11.20 8.40
CA LEU A 233 -5.13 10.81 9.67
C LEU A 233 -6.13 10.10 10.59
N VAL A 234 -7.35 10.62 10.71
CA VAL A 234 -8.41 9.99 11.52
C VAL A 234 -8.70 8.58 11.00
N LEU A 235 -8.81 8.41 9.69
CA LEU A 235 -9.01 7.09 9.09
C LEU A 235 -7.82 6.16 9.31
N LEU A 236 -6.59 6.65 9.14
CA LEU A 236 -5.37 5.88 9.34
C LEU A 236 -5.27 5.38 10.80
N PHE A 237 -5.41 6.27 11.77
CA PHE A 237 -5.32 5.90 13.18
C PHE A 237 -6.52 5.06 13.64
N GLY A 238 -7.73 5.38 13.18
CA GLY A 238 -8.93 4.61 13.52
C GLY A 238 -8.89 3.19 12.97
N THR A 239 -8.53 3.01 11.71
CA THR A 239 -8.41 1.69 11.09
C THR A 239 -7.20 0.93 11.62
N GLY A 240 -6.08 1.60 11.86
CA GLY A 240 -4.89 1.01 12.48
C GLY A 240 -5.17 0.50 13.89
N TRP A 241 -5.88 1.27 14.70
CA TRP A 241 -6.28 0.85 16.04
C TRP A 241 -7.25 -0.34 16.01
N LEU A 242 -8.23 -0.33 15.11
CA LEU A 242 -9.16 -1.44 14.95
C LEU A 242 -8.44 -2.72 14.52
N LEU A 243 -7.53 -2.61 13.54
CA LEU A 243 -6.73 -3.71 13.04
C LEU A 243 -5.79 -4.27 14.11
N TRP A 244 -5.19 -3.40 14.91
CA TRP A 244 -4.36 -3.81 16.05
C TRP A 244 -5.18 -4.57 17.10
N ARG A 245 -6.40 -4.12 17.39
CA ARG A 245 -7.28 -4.78 18.36
C ARG A 245 -7.66 -6.20 17.91
N THR A 246 -7.79 -6.45 16.61
CA THR A 246 -8.20 -7.74 16.06
C THR A 246 -7.04 -8.69 15.77
N THR A 247 -5.92 -8.19 15.24
CA THR A 247 -4.80 -9.02 14.76
C THR A 247 -3.53 -8.91 15.61
N ARG A 248 -3.42 -7.87 16.44
CA ARG A 248 -2.17 -7.46 17.13
C ARG A 248 -0.96 -7.31 16.20
N PHE A 249 -1.18 -7.20 14.88
CA PHE A 249 -0.16 -7.26 13.83
C PHE A 249 0.69 -8.54 13.81
N ASN A 250 0.17 -9.65 14.37
CA ASN A 250 0.85 -10.95 14.35
C ASN A 250 0.55 -11.78 13.08
#